data_AF-A0AAW5C2A0-F1
#
_entry.id   AF-A0AAW5C2A0-F1
#
_cell.length_a   1.000
_cell.length_b   1.000
_cell.length_c   1.000
_cell.angle_alpha   90.00
_cell.angle_beta   90.00
_cell.angle_gamma   90.00
#
_symmetry.space_group_name_H-M   'P 1'
#
loop_
_entity.id
_entity.type
_entity.pdbx_description
1 polymer ?
#
loop_
_entity_poly.entity_id
_entity_poly.type
_entity_poly.pdbx_seq_one_letter_code
_entity_poly.pdbx_strand_id
1 'polypeptide(L)'
;MEIRAISTIHDRGHYSCHSVAVEDFSDGRTVTIILVGDYCSNVGKDSVILRNDTLIILLDAVIVVLSLKSTMDPGSHDIHRIKNNFGTYYSIYPVGNNYIIYGELEVKMLDKAFREVWTYSTTDILINPDYHLNIDDKQISFTDWDGNHHQLDMDGHLLCYKKRELNVKEKQPGDAAAFEKIMARYTRPYGHCQCIYT
;
A
#
# COMPACT_ATOMS: atom_id res chain seq x y z
N MET A 1 -15.31 3.15 -17.22
CA MET A 1 -15.21 3.63 -15.83
C MET A 1 -13.78 4.04 -15.52
N GLU A 2 -13.58 5.11 -14.74
CA GLU A 2 -12.27 5.52 -14.21
C GLU A 2 -12.38 6.00 -12.75
N ILE A 3 -11.30 5.87 -11.99
CA ILE A 3 -11.17 6.46 -10.65
C ILE A 3 -10.93 7.96 -10.81
N ARG A 4 -11.83 8.78 -10.26
CA ARG A 4 -11.78 10.24 -10.40
C ARG A 4 -11.13 10.95 -9.23
N ALA A 5 -11.43 10.48 -8.03
CA ALA A 5 -10.94 11.10 -6.82
C ALA A 5 -10.73 10.05 -5.75
N ILE A 6 -9.69 10.27 -4.97
CA ILE A 6 -9.43 9.54 -3.74
C ILE A 6 -9.21 10.62 -2.68
N SER A 7 -9.92 10.52 -1.56
CA SER A 7 -9.72 11.41 -0.43
C SER A 7 -9.56 10.60 0.84
N THR A 8 -8.65 11.03 1.70
CA THR A 8 -8.45 10.44 3.02
C THR A 8 -8.66 11.51 4.08
N ILE A 9 -9.51 11.21 5.05
CA ILE A 9 -9.73 11.99 6.26
C ILE A 9 -9.32 11.11 7.43
N HIS A 10 -8.20 11.46 8.07
CA HIS A 10 -7.86 10.90 9.36
C HIS A 10 -8.65 11.67 10.43
N ASP A 11 -9.54 10.99 11.14
CA ASP A 11 -9.95 11.49 12.44
C ASP A 11 -8.79 11.27 13.43
N ARG A 12 -8.65 12.12 14.45
CA ARG A 12 -7.57 12.00 15.45
C ARG A 12 -7.74 10.78 16.39
N GLY A 13 -8.52 9.78 15.97
CA GLY A 13 -8.86 8.56 16.69
C GLY A 13 -8.26 7.29 16.06
N HIS A 14 -8.78 6.13 16.46
CA HIS A 14 -8.29 4.81 16.03
C HIS A 14 -8.72 4.37 14.62
N TYR A 15 -9.48 5.20 13.91
CA TYR A 15 -10.05 4.86 12.60
C TYR A 15 -9.66 5.91 11.56
N SER A 16 -9.61 5.48 10.31
CA SER A 16 -9.45 6.34 9.14
C SER A 16 -10.71 6.27 8.27
N CYS A 17 -11.09 7.39 7.67
CA CYS A 17 -12.20 7.46 6.73
C CYS A 17 -11.64 7.82 5.35
N HIS A 18 -11.99 7.02 4.34
CA HIS A 18 -11.56 7.25 2.97
C HIS A 18 -12.78 7.36 2.06
N SER A 19 -12.62 8.11 0.96
CA SER A 19 -13.57 8.08 -0.14
C SER A 19 -12.87 7.77 -1.45
N VAL A 20 -13.50 6.94 -2.26
CA VAL A 20 -13.09 6.64 -3.63
C VAL A 20 -14.26 6.94 -4.55
N ALA A 21 -14.07 7.85 -5.49
CA ALA A 21 -15.06 8.19 -6.51
C ALA A 21 -14.70 7.53 -7.84
N VAL A 22 -15.64 6.80 -8.42
CA VAL A 22 -15.52 6.16 -9.74
C VAL A 22 -16.57 6.74 -10.66
N GLU A 23 -16.17 7.18 -11.85
CA GLU A 23 -17.08 7.72 -12.87
C GLU A 23 -17.19 6.75 -14.05
N ASP A 24 -18.42 6.50 -14.49
CA ASP A 24 -18.72 5.82 -15.74
C ASP A 24 -18.99 6.84 -16.84
N PHE A 25 -18.06 6.98 -17.78
CA PHE A 25 -18.22 7.88 -18.93
C PHE A 25 -19.31 7.49 -19.90
N SER A 26 -19.77 6.23 -19.87
CA SER A 26 -20.80 5.75 -20.79
C SER A 26 -22.16 6.41 -20.53
N ASP A 27 -22.46 6.72 -19.26
CA ASP A 27 -23.70 7.36 -18.84
C ASP A 27 -23.51 8.59 -17.92
N GLY A 28 -22.26 8.98 -17.64
CA GLY A 28 -21.88 10.13 -16.83
C GLY A 28 -22.13 9.95 -15.33
N ARG A 29 -22.42 8.74 -14.86
CA ARG A 29 -22.69 8.49 -13.44
C ARG A 29 -21.41 8.43 -12.62
N THR A 30 -21.46 8.97 -11.42
CA THR A 30 -20.39 8.86 -10.42
C THR A 30 -20.87 8.09 -9.20
N VAL A 31 -20.06 7.14 -8.77
CA VAL A 31 -20.25 6.34 -7.56
C VAL A 31 -19.18 6.77 -6.57
N THR A 32 -19.61 7.19 -5.38
CA THR A 32 -18.71 7.47 -4.27
C THR A 32 -18.82 6.38 -3.24
N ILE A 33 -17.70 5.74 -2.94
CA ILE A 33 -17.58 4.68 -1.94
C ILE A 33 -16.89 5.29 -0.73
N ILE A 34 -17.49 5.11 0.44
CA ILE A 34 -16.90 5.52 1.72
C ILE A 34 -16.39 4.25 2.41
N LEU A 35 -15.15 4.29 2.86
CA LEU A 35 -14.47 3.19 3.54
C LEU A 35 -14.06 3.67 4.93
N VAL A 36 -14.25 2.81 5.93
CA VAL A 36 -13.74 3.05 7.27
C VAL A 36 -12.72 1.96 7.57
N GLY A 37 -11.45 2.37 7.67
CA GLY A 37 -10.32 1.52 7.96
C GLY A 37 -9.84 1.71 9.40
N ASP A 38 -8.83 0.93 9.78
CA ASP A 38 -8.07 1.21 10.99
C ASP A 38 -7.16 2.44 10.80
N TYR A 39 -6.46 2.84 11.85
CA TYR A 39 -5.58 4.01 11.83
C TYR A 39 -4.50 3.94 10.74
N CYS A 40 -3.95 2.76 10.47
CA CYS A 40 -2.86 2.56 9.52
C CYS A 40 -3.34 2.45 8.07
N SER A 41 -4.65 2.24 7.87
CA SER A 41 -5.25 2.21 6.55
C SER A 41 -5.01 3.55 5.83
N ASN A 42 -4.45 3.46 4.63
CA ASN A 42 -4.19 4.60 3.78
C ASN A 42 -4.66 4.28 2.37
N VAL A 43 -5.68 4.99 1.89
CA VAL A 43 -6.16 4.86 0.52
C VAL A 43 -5.52 5.93 -0.34
N GLY A 44 -4.67 5.48 -1.25
CA GLY A 44 -3.99 6.30 -2.25
C GLY A 44 -4.17 5.72 -3.65
N LYS A 45 -3.58 6.38 -4.65
CA LYS A 45 -3.68 5.93 -6.05
C LYS A 45 -3.22 4.49 -6.24
N ASP A 46 -2.13 4.10 -5.58
CA ASP A 46 -1.52 2.78 -5.73
C ASP A 46 -2.17 1.72 -4.83
N SER A 47 -3.15 2.09 -4.00
CA SER A 47 -3.89 1.17 -3.14
C SER A 47 -5.25 0.77 -3.75
N VAL A 48 -5.57 1.24 -4.96
CA VAL A 48 -6.86 1.00 -5.62
C VAL A 48 -6.64 0.50 -7.05
N ILE A 49 -7.30 -0.60 -7.40
CA ILE A 49 -7.32 -1.16 -8.76
C ILE A 49 -8.76 -1.12 -9.26
N LEU A 50 -8.95 -0.58 -10.46
CA LEU A 50 -10.19 -0.73 -11.22
C LEU A 50 -9.93 -1.67 -12.40
N ARG A 51 -10.54 -2.85 -12.40
CA ARG A 51 -10.42 -3.84 -13.48
C ARG A 51 -11.81 -4.25 -13.95
N ASN A 52 -12.13 -3.91 -15.20
CA ASN A 52 -13.47 -4.03 -15.76
C ASN A 52 -14.49 -3.26 -14.90
N ASP A 53 -15.44 -3.98 -14.28
CA ASP A 53 -16.46 -3.44 -13.39
C ASP A 53 -16.16 -3.82 -11.92
N THR A 54 -14.91 -4.12 -11.57
CA THR A 54 -14.52 -4.52 -10.22
C THR A 54 -13.53 -3.53 -9.66
N LEU A 55 -13.88 -2.95 -8.51
CA LEU A 55 -12.99 -2.11 -7.73
C LEU A 55 -12.37 -2.97 -6.62
N ILE A 56 -11.04 -2.97 -6.54
CA ILE A 56 -10.27 -3.66 -5.52
C ILE A 56 -9.52 -2.59 -4.74
N ILE A 57 -9.67 -2.56 -3.42
CA ILE A 57 -9.12 -1.53 -2.55
C ILE A 57 -8.35 -2.20 -1.43
N LEU A 58 -7.07 -1.83 -1.30
CA LEU A 58 -6.23 -2.20 -0.18
C LEU A 58 -6.39 -1.17 0.96
N LEU A 59 -6.73 -1.68 2.14
CA LEU A 59 -6.85 -0.99 3.43
C LEU A 59 -5.91 -1.70 4.40
N ASP A 60 -4.62 -1.40 4.32
CA ASP A 60 -3.58 -2.13 5.05
C ASP A 60 -3.69 -3.67 4.85
N ALA A 61 -3.97 -4.46 5.91
CA ALA A 61 -4.07 -5.90 5.85
C ALA A 61 -5.44 -6.41 5.34
N VAL A 62 -6.30 -5.51 4.86
CA VAL A 62 -7.64 -5.80 4.38
C VAL A 62 -7.77 -5.43 2.92
N ILE A 63 -8.30 -6.33 2.09
CA ILE A 63 -8.65 -6.07 0.70
C ILE A 63 -10.17 -6.12 0.57
N VAL A 64 -10.75 -5.03 0.05
CA VAL A 64 -12.18 -4.90 -0.24
C VAL A 64 -12.38 -5.01 -1.74
N VAL A 65 -13.28 -5.89 -2.17
CA VAL A 65 -13.64 -6.10 -3.58
C VAL A 65 -15.09 -5.73 -3.79
N LEU A 66 -15.35 -4.82 -4.72
CA LEU A 66 -16.68 -4.28 -5.01
C LEU A 66 -17.00 -4.49 -6.49
N SER A 67 -18.16 -5.08 -6.77
CA SER A 67 -18.72 -5.13 -8.11
C SER A 67 -19.49 -3.84 -8.40
N LEU A 68 -19.19 -3.22 -9.53
CA LEU A 68 -19.80 -1.97 -10.00
C LEU A 68 -20.88 -2.19 -11.07
N LYS A 69 -21.21 -3.44 -11.42
CA LYS A 69 -22.24 -3.72 -12.45
C LYS A 69 -23.61 -3.20 -12.04
N SER A 70 -24.32 -2.67 -13.06
CA SER A 70 -25.68 -2.13 -13.06
C SER A 70 -26.59 -2.72 -11.97
N THR A 71 -27.16 -1.83 -11.15
CA THR A 71 -27.86 -2.06 -9.87
C THR A 71 -26.92 -2.52 -8.75
N MET A 72 -26.21 -1.54 -8.18
CA MET A 72 -25.48 -1.67 -6.93
C MET A 72 -26.43 -2.14 -5.83
N ASP A 73 -26.52 -3.45 -5.63
CA ASP A 73 -26.81 -3.99 -4.31
C ASP A 73 -25.57 -3.64 -3.46
N PRO A 74 -25.68 -2.70 -2.50
CA PRO A 74 -24.57 -2.32 -1.64
C PRO A 74 -24.00 -3.50 -0.83
N GLY A 75 -24.70 -4.65 -0.85
CA GLY A 75 -24.30 -5.88 -0.19
C GLY A 75 -23.29 -6.76 -0.94
N SER A 76 -23.05 -6.60 -2.25
CA SER A 76 -22.08 -7.46 -2.96
C SER A 76 -20.66 -6.90 -2.82
N HIS A 77 -20.06 -7.20 -1.68
CA HIS A 77 -18.67 -6.92 -1.38
C HIS A 77 -18.01 -8.17 -0.80
N ASP A 78 -16.78 -8.45 -1.22
CA ASP A 78 -15.95 -9.46 -0.59
C ASP A 78 -14.84 -8.76 0.19
N ILE A 79 -14.62 -9.21 1.44
CA ILE A 79 -13.56 -8.70 2.31
C ILE A 79 -12.57 -9.84 2.56
N HIS A 80 -11.32 -9.60 2.18
CA HIS A 80 -10.22 -10.53 2.36
C HIS A 80 -9.25 -9.96 3.39
N ARG A 81 -8.86 -10.77 4.37
CA ARG A 81 -7.81 -10.40 5.33
C ARG A 81 -6.53 -11.11 4.96
N ILE A 82 -5.46 -10.35 4.77
CA ILE A 82 -4.11 -10.87 4.55
C ILE A 82 -3.67 -11.57 5.83
N LYS A 83 -3.21 -12.81 5.69
CA LYS A 83 -2.67 -13.60 6.80
C LYS A 83 -1.18 -13.33 6.95
N ASN A 84 -0.63 -13.59 8.14
CA ASN A 84 0.80 -13.46 8.41
C ASN A 84 1.37 -12.09 8.02
N ASN A 85 0.63 -11.01 8.34
CA ASN A 85 1.05 -9.65 8.09
C ASN A 85 2.13 -9.22 9.09
N PHE A 86 3.22 -8.63 8.60
CA PHE A 86 4.17 -7.88 9.40
C PHE A 86 4.35 -6.46 8.83
N GLY A 87 3.91 -5.46 9.57
CA GLY A 87 3.93 -4.05 9.16
C GLY A 87 2.63 -3.59 8.48
N THR A 88 2.70 -2.46 7.78
CA THR A 88 1.56 -1.85 7.07
C THR A 88 1.70 -2.01 5.56
N TYR A 89 0.64 -2.33 4.82
CA TYR A 89 0.64 -2.30 3.35
C TYR A 89 0.02 -1.02 2.78
N TYR A 90 0.62 -0.47 1.72
CA TYR A 90 0.19 0.81 1.13
C TYR A 90 -0.18 0.71 -0.33
N SER A 91 0.26 -0.35 -1.02
CA SER A 91 0.05 -0.45 -2.47
C SER A 91 -0.21 -1.88 -2.91
N ILE A 92 -1.01 -2.00 -3.97
CA ILE A 92 -1.42 -3.25 -4.60
C ILE A 92 -1.30 -3.11 -6.12
N TYR A 93 -0.63 -4.07 -6.76
CA TYR A 93 -0.33 -4.06 -8.18
C TYR A 93 -0.80 -5.37 -8.82
N PRO A 94 -1.57 -5.30 -9.93
CA PRO A 94 -1.93 -6.50 -10.67
C PRO A 94 -0.72 -7.06 -11.43
N VAL A 95 -0.46 -8.36 -11.30
CA VAL A 95 0.60 -9.08 -12.02
C VAL A 95 0.00 -10.32 -12.65
N GLY A 96 -0.29 -10.25 -13.95
CA GLY A 96 -1.07 -11.28 -14.64
C GLY A 96 -2.47 -11.47 -14.02
N ASN A 97 -2.67 -12.63 -13.37
CA ASN A 97 -3.90 -12.95 -12.62
C ASN A 97 -3.73 -12.83 -11.09
N ASN A 98 -2.53 -12.50 -10.63
CA ASN A 98 -2.14 -12.40 -9.24
C ASN A 98 -1.98 -10.91 -8.84
N TYR A 99 -1.61 -10.67 -7.58
CA TYR A 99 -1.42 -9.32 -7.04
C TYR A 99 -0.17 -9.21 -6.19
N ILE A 100 0.69 -8.24 -6.44
CA ILE A 100 1.74 -7.86 -5.50
C ILE A 100 1.17 -6.83 -4.54
N ILE A 101 1.34 -7.03 -3.24
CA ILE A 101 1.18 -5.98 -2.24
C ILE A 101 2.55 -5.56 -1.73
N TYR A 102 2.67 -4.26 -1.47
CA TYR A 102 3.92 -3.65 -1.02
C TYR A 102 3.68 -2.72 0.16
N GLY A 103 4.49 -2.92 1.20
CA GLY A 103 4.30 -2.36 2.52
C GLY A 103 5.60 -1.93 3.19
N GLU A 104 5.47 -1.50 4.43
CA GLU A 104 6.53 -0.96 5.27
C GLU A 104 7.70 -1.93 5.40
N LEU A 105 7.41 -3.22 5.58
CA LEU A 105 8.43 -4.22 5.91
C LEU A 105 8.45 -5.40 4.93
N GLU A 106 7.44 -5.49 4.05
CA GLU A 106 7.20 -6.68 3.24
C GLU A 106 6.71 -6.38 1.82
N VAL A 107 7.12 -7.24 0.91
CA VAL A 107 6.51 -7.45 -0.41
C VAL A 107 5.86 -8.82 -0.37
N LYS A 108 4.58 -8.94 -0.75
CA LYS A 108 3.91 -10.25 -0.89
C LYS A 108 3.31 -10.43 -2.26
N MET A 109 3.39 -11.66 -2.77
CA MET A 109 2.57 -12.12 -3.88
C MET A 109 1.32 -12.79 -3.33
N LEU A 110 0.17 -12.35 -3.81
CA LEU A 110 -1.13 -12.95 -3.58
C LEU A 110 -1.65 -13.58 -4.87
N ASP A 111 -2.33 -14.71 -4.77
CA ASP A 111 -3.03 -15.30 -5.90
C ASP A 111 -4.32 -14.52 -6.22
N LYS A 112 -5.02 -14.94 -7.28
CA LYS A 112 -6.31 -14.35 -7.69
C LYS A 112 -7.41 -14.34 -6.62
N ALA A 113 -7.28 -15.16 -5.58
CA ALA A 113 -8.21 -15.26 -4.46
C ALA A 113 -7.67 -14.56 -3.19
N PHE A 114 -6.63 -13.73 -3.35
CA PHE A 114 -5.93 -13.00 -2.30
C PHE A 114 -5.29 -13.89 -1.23
N ARG A 115 -4.91 -15.12 -1.60
CA ARG A 115 -4.14 -16.02 -0.73
C ARG A 115 -2.66 -15.79 -0.96
N GLU A 116 -1.88 -15.75 0.13
CA GLU A 116 -0.43 -15.61 0.06
C GLU A 116 0.18 -16.75 -0.76
N VAL A 117 1.03 -16.37 -1.73
CA VAL A 117 1.85 -17.26 -2.54
C VAL A 117 3.27 -17.28 -1.99
N TRP A 118 3.86 -16.10 -1.82
CA TRP A 118 5.17 -15.91 -1.19
C TRP A 118 5.26 -14.53 -0.52
N THR A 119 6.22 -14.40 0.39
CA THR A 119 6.55 -13.16 1.10
C THR A 119 8.05 -12.94 1.05
N TYR A 120 8.45 -11.71 0.77
CA TYR A 120 9.81 -11.20 0.98
C TYR A 120 9.78 -10.10 2.02
N SER A 121 10.58 -10.25 3.08
CA SER A 121 10.69 -9.29 4.17
C SER A 121 12.16 -8.95 4.39
N THR A 122 12.44 -7.75 4.90
CA THR A 122 13.79 -7.37 5.31
C THR A 122 13.82 -6.93 6.77
N THR A 123 15.00 -6.63 7.29
CA THR A 123 15.14 -6.08 8.65
C THR A 123 14.87 -4.59 8.73
N ASP A 124 14.66 -3.92 7.58
CA ASP A 124 14.52 -2.46 7.49
C ASP A 124 13.21 -2.07 6.79
N ILE A 125 12.88 -0.78 6.88
CA ILE A 125 11.71 -0.20 6.23
C ILE A 125 11.95 -0.18 4.72
N LEU A 126 11.10 -0.87 3.97
CA LEU A 126 11.20 -0.99 2.53
C LEU A 126 10.77 0.27 1.79
N ILE A 127 9.97 1.13 2.42
CA ILE A 127 9.39 2.28 1.70
C ILE A 127 10.36 3.43 1.69
N ASN A 128 10.69 3.88 0.48
CA ASN A 128 11.41 5.11 0.27
C ASN A 128 10.51 6.13 -0.46
N PRO A 129 10.24 7.32 0.10
CA PRO A 129 9.36 8.30 -0.53
C PRO A 129 9.89 8.85 -1.86
N ASP A 130 11.20 8.78 -2.08
CA ASP A 130 11.84 9.27 -3.30
C ASP A 130 11.92 8.18 -4.39
N TYR A 131 11.68 6.90 -4.04
CA TYR A 131 11.86 5.77 -4.94
C TYR A 131 10.66 4.83 -4.92
N HIS A 132 10.08 4.61 -6.10
CA HIS A 132 8.91 3.76 -6.27
C HIS A 132 9.28 2.29 -6.49
N LEU A 133 8.38 1.40 -6.09
CA LEU A 133 8.37 0.00 -6.53
C LEU A 133 8.19 -0.04 -8.05
N ASN A 134 9.08 -0.75 -8.74
CA ASN A 134 8.95 -1.04 -10.16
C ASN A 134 8.73 -2.55 -10.35
N ILE A 135 7.70 -2.90 -11.10
CA ILE A 135 7.38 -4.28 -11.46
C ILE A 135 7.36 -4.36 -12.99
N ASP A 136 8.08 -5.32 -13.55
CA ASP A 136 8.02 -5.70 -14.96
C ASP A 136 7.71 -7.19 -15.11
N ASP A 137 7.76 -7.71 -16.34
CA ASP A 137 7.41 -9.11 -16.64
C ASP A 137 8.39 -10.14 -16.03
N LYS A 138 9.54 -9.70 -15.52
CA LYS A 138 10.64 -10.57 -15.08
C LYS A 138 11.03 -10.35 -13.62
N GLN A 139 10.89 -9.14 -13.12
CA GLN A 139 11.44 -8.76 -11.83
C GLN A 139 10.67 -7.66 -11.14
N ILE A 140 10.90 -7.59 -9.83
CA ILE A 140 10.41 -6.58 -8.92
C ILE A 140 11.62 -5.86 -8.37
N SER A 141 11.62 -4.52 -8.40
CA SER A 141 12.73 -3.74 -7.86
C SER A 141 12.24 -2.55 -7.05
N PHE A 142 12.91 -2.31 -5.93
CA PHE A 142 12.59 -1.24 -5.00
C PHE A 142 13.83 -0.86 -4.20
N THR A 143 13.75 0.31 -3.59
CA THR A 143 14.79 0.85 -2.74
C THR A 143 14.23 1.00 -1.33
N ASP A 144 14.94 0.47 -0.34
CA ASP A 144 14.57 0.62 1.06
C ASP A 144 14.80 2.05 1.58
N TRP A 145 14.39 2.32 2.81
CA TRP A 145 14.51 3.62 3.46
C TRP A 145 15.96 4.14 3.47
N ASP A 146 16.92 3.26 3.74
CA ASP A 146 18.35 3.55 3.78
C ASP A 146 18.97 3.75 2.37
N GLY A 147 18.18 3.55 1.32
CA GLY A 147 18.61 3.70 -0.07
C GLY A 147 19.24 2.44 -0.64
N ASN A 148 19.13 1.28 0.02
CA ASN A 148 19.63 0.01 -0.49
C ASN A 148 18.67 -0.53 -1.55
N HIS A 149 19.25 -1.07 -2.62
CA HIS A 149 18.50 -1.55 -3.77
C HIS A 149 18.25 -3.06 -3.67
N HIS A 150 16.99 -3.44 -3.90
CA HIS A 150 16.53 -4.82 -3.91
C HIS A 150 15.97 -5.16 -5.30
N GLN A 151 16.31 -6.37 -5.78
CA GLN A 151 15.71 -6.96 -6.97
C GLN A 151 15.29 -8.39 -6.67
N LEU A 152 14.01 -8.68 -6.87
CA LEU A 152 13.44 -10.01 -6.74
C LEU A 152 13.05 -10.53 -8.12
N ASP A 153 13.10 -11.84 -8.32
CA ASP A 153 12.35 -12.48 -9.41
C ASP A 153 10.84 -12.50 -9.08
N MET A 154 10.04 -12.95 -10.04
CA MET A 154 8.58 -13.05 -9.86
C MET A 154 8.15 -14.16 -8.87
N ASP A 155 9.07 -15.03 -8.47
CA ASP A 155 8.87 -16.08 -7.47
C ASP A 155 9.29 -15.61 -6.06
N GLY A 156 9.71 -14.35 -5.91
CA GLY A 156 10.07 -13.72 -4.64
C GLY A 156 11.50 -13.99 -4.19
N HIS A 157 12.34 -14.60 -5.03
CA HIS A 157 13.75 -14.82 -4.71
C HIS A 157 14.58 -13.58 -4.98
N LEU A 158 15.47 -13.26 -4.05
CA LEU A 158 16.41 -12.16 -4.19
C LEU A 158 17.43 -12.46 -5.30
N LEU A 159 17.37 -11.68 -6.39
CA LEU A 159 18.33 -11.69 -7.49
C LEU A 159 19.53 -10.79 -7.20
N CYS A 160 19.28 -9.62 -6.61
CA CYS A 160 20.32 -8.65 -6.31
C CYS A 160 19.98 -7.82 -5.07
N TYR A 161 20.97 -7.66 -4.19
CA TYR A 161 20.95 -6.66 -3.12
C TYR A 161 22.20 -5.79 -3.25
N LYS A 162 22.02 -4.47 -3.30
CA LYS A 162 23.11 -3.50 -3.30
C LYS A 162 22.91 -2.50 -2.19
N LYS A 163 23.81 -2.54 -1.20
CA LYS A 163 23.86 -1.54 -0.15
C LYS A 163 24.22 -0.18 -0.75
N ARG A 164 23.57 0.89 -0.31
CA ARG A 164 23.96 2.25 -0.70
C ARG A 164 25.39 2.53 -0.21
N GLU A 165 26.29 2.89 -1.11
CA GLU A 165 27.60 3.39 -0.72
C GLU A 165 27.48 4.87 -0.30
N LEU A 166 27.56 5.11 1.01
CA LEU A 166 27.59 6.47 1.55
C LEU A 166 28.99 7.07 1.31
N ASN A 167 29.08 8.07 0.44
CA ASN A 167 30.25 8.95 0.45
C ASN A 167 30.25 9.72 1.77
N VAL A 168 31.34 9.61 2.55
CA VAL A 168 31.51 10.15 3.92
C VAL A 168 31.21 11.66 4.05
N LYS A 169 31.06 12.39 2.94
CA LYS A 169 30.71 13.81 2.90
C LYS A 169 29.21 14.12 2.94
N GLU A 170 28.32 13.14 2.80
CA GLU A 170 26.87 13.36 2.70
C GLU A 170 26.07 13.02 3.97
N LYS A 171 26.73 12.82 5.12
CA LYS A 171 26.01 12.69 6.39
C LYS A 171 25.54 14.08 6.85
N GLN A 172 24.59 14.68 6.13
CA GLN A 172 23.86 15.83 6.63
C GLN A 172 22.83 15.35 7.67
N PRO A 173 22.54 16.12 8.72
CA PRO A 173 21.61 15.75 9.80
C PRO A 173 20.13 15.66 9.38
N GLY A 174 19.85 15.58 8.07
CA GLY A 174 18.52 15.77 7.48
C GLY A 174 17.57 14.57 7.58
N ASP A 175 18.08 13.37 7.88
CA ASP A 175 17.27 12.14 7.83
C ASP A 175 16.22 12.06 8.94
N ALA A 176 16.50 12.59 10.14
CA ALA A 176 15.51 12.70 11.21
C ALA A 176 14.41 13.73 10.89
N ALA A 177 14.77 14.81 10.19
CA ALA A 177 13.81 15.83 9.77
C ALA A 177 12.98 15.37 8.57
N ALA A 178 13.54 14.53 7.68
CA ALA A 178 12.81 13.86 6.60
C ALA A 178 11.85 12.82 7.18
N PHE A 179 12.31 11.96 8.11
CA PHE A 179 11.48 11.08 8.92
C PHE A 179 10.34 11.87 9.57
N GLU A 180 10.63 12.92 10.33
CA GLU A 180 9.61 13.79 10.93
C GLU A 180 8.70 14.48 9.89
N LYS A 181 9.13 14.77 8.66
CA LYS A 181 8.27 15.39 7.62
C LYS A 181 7.36 14.39 6.92
N ILE A 182 7.88 13.19 6.67
CA ILE A 182 7.17 12.07 6.04
C ILE A 182 6.23 11.49 7.08
N MET A 183 6.73 11.14 8.25
CA MET A 183 5.92 10.85 9.42
C MET A 183 4.96 12.00 9.67
N ALA A 184 5.30 13.29 9.75
CA ALA A 184 4.27 14.34 9.93
C ALA A 184 3.27 14.50 8.76
N ARG A 185 3.54 13.99 7.55
CA ARG A 185 2.50 13.81 6.51
C ARG A 185 1.58 12.62 6.80
N TYR A 186 2.08 11.63 7.53
CA TYR A 186 1.38 10.42 7.99
C TYR A 186 0.95 10.44 9.50
N THR A 187 1.38 11.42 10.33
CA THR A 187 1.41 11.34 11.82
C THR A 187 1.40 12.69 12.58
N ARG A 188 0.57 13.69 12.22
CA ARG A 188 0.29 14.79 13.17
C ARG A 188 -0.87 14.42 14.10
N PRO A 189 -0.72 14.40 15.45
CA PRO A 189 0.47 14.19 16.27
C PRO A 189 0.42 12.89 17.08
N TYR A 190 1.59 12.25 17.19
CA TYR A 190 1.93 11.29 18.25
C TYR A 190 1.67 11.88 19.65
N GLY A 191 0.75 11.27 20.38
CA GLY A 191 0.78 11.30 21.84
C GLY A 191 1.85 10.30 22.31
N HIS A 192 2.72 10.76 23.21
CA HIS A 192 3.72 9.94 23.89
C HIS A 192 3.16 8.57 24.31
N CYS A 193 3.84 7.49 23.94
CA CYS A 193 3.75 6.23 24.69
C CYS A 193 5.16 5.73 24.98
N GLN A 194 5.58 5.95 26.23
CA GLN A 194 6.69 5.25 26.84
C GLN A 194 6.36 3.75 26.88
N CYS A 195 7.27 2.91 26.43
CA CYS A 195 7.30 1.53 26.91
C CYS A 195 7.50 1.56 28.43
N ILE A 196 6.51 1.13 29.19
CA ILE A 196 6.69 0.66 30.55
C ILE A 196 6.30 -0.81 30.54
N TYR A 197 7.30 -1.69 30.69
CA TYR A 197 7.08 -3.04 31.14
C TYR A 197 6.87 -2.99 32.66
N THR A 198 5.63 -3.16 33.09
CA THR A 198 5.11 -3.92 34.25
C THR A 198 3.63 -3.67 34.39
#